data_AF-A0A2M9Y4B9-F1
#
_entry.id   AF-A0A2M9Y4B9-F1
#
_cell.length_a   1.000
_cell.length_b   1.000
_cell.length_c   1.000
_cell.angle_alpha   90.00
_cell.angle_beta   90.00
_cell.angle_gamma   90.00
#
_symmetry.space_group_name_H-M   'P 1'
#
loop_
_entity.id
_entity.type
_entity.pdbx_description
1 polymer ?
#
loop_
_entity_poly.entity_id
_entity_poly.type
_entity_poly.pdbx_seq_one_letter_code
_entity_poly.pdbx_strand_id
1 'polypeptide(L)' 'MNPITVGLGVFFILYGTTTYFLRIYKPGFFWKLEPMKQKWGEKRGYFIHVFSYSILPVILGIVYTILGLKGD' A
#
# COMPACT_ATOMS: atom_id res chain seq x y z
N MET A 1 -11.96 5.57 -21.31
CA MET A 1 -12.16 5.08 -19.92
C MET A 1 -12.01 3.56 -19.91
N ASN A 2 -10.97 3.06 -19.26
CA ASN A 2 -10.74 1.62 -19.08
C ASN A 2 -11.21 1.21 -17.67
N PRO A 3 -12.38 0.55 -17.53
CA PRO A 3 -12.95 0.23 -16.21
C PRO A 3 -12.10 -0.77 -15.43
N ILE A 4 -11.30 -1.61 -16.10
CA ILE A 4 -10.40 -2.57 -15.44
C ILE A 4 -9.26 -1.79 -14.76
N THR A 5 -8.63 -0.86 -15.47
CA THR A 5 -7.55 -0.02 -14.95
C THR A 5 -8.03 0.85 -13.78
N VAL A 6 -9.23 1.42 -13.88
CA VAL A 6 -9.85 2.17 -12.77
C VAL A 6 -10.12 1.26 -11.56
N GLY A 7 -10.66 0.05 -11.80
CA GLY A 7 -10.91 -0.93 -10.74
C GLY A 7 -9.64 -1.33 -9.98
N LEU A 8 -8.54 -1.56 -10.70
CA LEU A 8 -7.22 -1.82 -10.10
C LEU A 8 -6.74 -0.61 -9.28
N GLY A 9 -6.92 0.59 -9.81
CA GLY A 9 -6.59 1.83 -9.12
C GLY A 9 -7.29 1.95 -7.76
N VAL A 10 -8.61 1.79 -7.76
CA VAL A 10 -9.44 1.82 -6.54
C VAL A 10 -9.02 0.72 -5.56
N PHE A 11 -8.77 -0.50 -6.06
CA PHE A 11 -8.31 -1.61 -5.23
C PHE A 11 -6.99 -1.30 -4.51
N PHE A 12 -6.01 -0.73 -5.23
CA PHE A 12 -4.71 -0.37 -4.66
C PHE A 12 -4.82 0.75 -3.61
N ILE A 13 -5.69 1.75 -3.83
CA ILE A 13 -5.98 2.78 -2.83
C ILE A 13 -6.57 2.13 -1.57
N LEU A 14 -7.62 1.32 -1.73
CA LEU A 14 -8.28 0.65 -0.61
C LEU A 14 -7.30 -0.25 0.16
N TYR A 15 -6.45 -0.98 -0.55
CA TYR A 15 -5.41 -1.82 0.06
C TYR A 15 -4.45 -0.98 0.90
N GLY A 16 -3.84 0.05 0.33
CA GLY A 16 -2.85 0.87 1.05
C GLY A 16 -3.45 1.65 2.22
N THR A 17 -4.69 2.11 2.09
CA THR A 17 -5.44 2.74 3.18
C THR A 17 -5.79 1.73 4.29
N THR A 18 -6.23 0.52 3.92
CA THR A 18 -6.55 -0.53 4.89
C THR A 18 -5.32 -0.97 5.67
N THR A 19 -4.16 -1.14 5.02
CA THR A 19 -2.92 -1.47 5.73
C THR A 19 -2.47 -0.35 6.66
N TYR A 20 -2.72 0.92 6.32
CA TYR A 20 -2.47 2.03 7.22
C TYR A 20 -3.38 1.97 8.47
N PHE A 21 -4.69 1.75 8.28
CA PHE A 21 -5.63 1.62 9.39
C PHE A 21 -5.32 0.41 10.28
N LEU A 22 -5.04 -0.76 9.69
CA LEU A 22 -4.66 -1.95 10.44
C LEU A 22 -3.39 -1.73 11.27
N ARG A 23 -2.50 -0.83 10.86
CA ARG A 23 -1.31 -0.48 11.64
C ARG A 23 -1.63 0.24 12.93
N ILE A 24 -2.66 1.09 12.91
CA ILE A 24 -3.11 1.84 14.08
C ILE A 24 -3.91 0.93 15.01
N TYR A 25 -4.83 0.13 14.46
CA TYR A 25 -5.79 -0.63 15.27
C TYR A 25 -5.35 -2.06 15.62
N LYS A 26 -4.54 -2.72 14.78
CA LYS A 26 -4.07 -4.10 14.95
C LYS A 26 -2.62 -4.28 14.46
N PRO A 27 -1.63 -3.62 15.08
CA PRO A 27 -0.24 -3.69 14.64
C PRO A 27 0.33 -5.12 14.59
N GLY A 28 -0.20 -6.05 15.42
CA GLY A 28 0.19 -7.47 15.41
C GLY A 28 -0.21 -8.25 14.16
N PHE A 29 -1.03 -7.68 13.27
CA PHE A 29 -1.42 -8.33 12.00
C PHE A 29 -0.26 -8.41 11.00
N PHE A 30 0.78 -7.57 11.16
CA PHE A 30 1.91 -7.51 10.24
C PHE A 30 3.04 -8.46 10.63
N TRP A 31 2.78 -9.76 10.50
CA TRP A 31 3.77 -10.85 10.64
C TRP A 31 5.08 -10.65 9.85
N LYS A 32 5.07 -9.88 8.75
CA LYS A 32 6.28 -9.53 7.97
C LYS A 32 7.06 -8.33 8.51
N LEU A 33 6.50 -7.54 9.42
CA LEU A 33 7.15 -6.35 9.97
C LEU A 33 8.38 -6.71 10.80
N GLU A 34 8.26 -7.70 11.70
CA GLU A 34 9.38 -8.16 12.54
C GLU A 34 10.54 -8.74 11.72
N PRO A 35 10.34 -9.65 10.77
CA PRO A 35 11.40 -10.09 9.87
C PRO A 35 12.09 -8.94 9.10
N MET A 36 11.32 -7.92 8.69
CA MET A 36 11.90 -6.75 8.01
C MET A 36 12.74 -5.87 8.96
N LYS A 37 12.31 -5.70 10.22
CA LYS A 37 13.09 -5.00 11.25
C LYS A 37 14.38 -5.75 11.58
N GLN A 38 14.34 -7.08 11.68
CA GLN A 38 15.53 -7.90 11.91
C GLN A 38 16.53 -7.79 10.75
N LYS A 39 16.03 -7.75 9.51
CA LYS A 39 16.90 -7.67 8.31
C LYS A 39 17.52 -6.28 8.09
N TRP A 40 16.77 -5.21 8.35
CA TRP A 40 17.17 -3.85 7.96
C TRP A 40 17.38 -2.90 9.15
N GLY A 41 17.12 -3.36 10.37
CA GLY A 41 17.10 -2.57 11.60
C GLY A 41 15.71 -2.00 11.91
N GLU A 42 15.46 -1.69 13.18
CA GLU A 42 14.14 -1.30 13.71
C GLU A 42 13.47 -0.17 12.90
N LYS A 43 14.16 0.97 12.77
CA LYS A 43 13.62 2.17 12.10
C LYS A 43 13.47 1.99 10.59
N ARG A 44 14.46 1.36 9.94
CA ARG A 44 14.46 1.16 8.48
C ARG A 44 13.47 0.09 8.05
N GLY A 45 13.41 -1.04 8.76
CA GLY A 45 12.45 -2.12 8.50
C GLY A 45 11.01 -1.64 8.68
N TYR A 46 10.74 -0.84 9.72
CA TYR A 46 9.44 -0.18 9.88
C TYR A 46 9.13 0.75 8.70
N PHE A 47 10.06 1.64 8.35
CA PHE A 47 9.85 2.59 7.24
C PHE A 47 9.59 1.88 5.91
N ILE A 48 10.41 0.88 5.56
CA ILE A 48 10.24 0.10 4.33
C ILE A 48 8.87 -0.59 4.33
N HIS A 49 8.47 -1.17 5.46
CA HIS A 49 7.17 -1.80 5.57
C HIS A 49 6.00 -0.80 5.43
N VAL A 50 6.08 0.40 6.03
CA VAL A 50 5.07 1.47 5.82
C VAL A 50 5.04 1.88 4.35
N PHE A 51 6.20 2.17 3.78
CA PHE A 51 6.31 2.69 2.45
C PHE A 51 5.80 1.70 1.42
N SER A 52 6.28 0.45 1.46
CA SER A 52 5.94 -0.58 0.48
C SER A 52 4.50 -1.09 0.58
N TYR A 53 3.92 -1.18 1.77
CA TYR A 53 2.59 -1.78 1.96
C TYR A 53 1.45 -0.77 2.12
N SER A 54 1.75 0.51 2.36
CA SER A 54 0.73 1.55 2.55
C SER A 54 0.88 2.69 1.56
N ILE A 55 2.06 3.35 1.52
CA ILE A 55 2.24 4.56 0.69
C ILE A 55 2.29 4.21 -0.80
N LEU A 56 3.13 3.24 -1.18
CA LEU A 56 3.32 2.84 -2.57
C LEU A 56 2.02 2.32 -3.22
N PRO A 57 1.21 1.45 -2.58
CA PRO A 57 -0.09 1.06 -3.11
C PRO A 57 -1.04 2.24 -3.32
N VAL A 58 -1.10 3.20 -2.39
CA VAL A 58 -1.96 4.39 -2.58
C VAL A 58 -1.51 5.20 -3.79
N ILE A 59 -0.20 5.46 -3.93
CA ILE A 59 0.34 6.21 -5.08
C ILE A 59 0.03 5.49 -6.39
N LEU A 60 0.32 4.18 -6.47
CA LEU A 60 0.00 3.38 -7.65
C LEU A 60 -1.49 3.41 -7.94
N GLY A 61 -2.33 3.27 -6.93
CA GLY A 61 -3.77 3.31 -7.09
C GLY A 61 -4.29 4.63 -7.66
N ILE A 62 -3.74 5.76 -7.21
CA ILE A 62 -4.05 7.09 -7.78
C ILE A 62 -3.62 7.15 -9.25
N VAL A 63 -2.40 6.70 -9.57
CA VAL A 63 -1.88 6.70 -10.95
C VAL A 63 -2.75 5.83 -11.87
N TYR A 64 -3.03 4.59 -11.48
CA TYR A 64 -3.89 3.67 -12.25
C TYR A 64 -5.31 4.22 -12.42
N THR A 65 -5.86 4.87 -11.39
CA THR A 65 -7.17 5.52 -11.51
C THR A 65 -7.15 6.64 -12.55
N ILE A 66 -6.14 7.52 -12.52
CA ILE A 66 -5.99 8.62 -13.49
C ILE A 66 -5.79 8.10 -14.91
N LEU A 67 -4.91 7.11 -15.10
CA LEU A 67 -4.66 6.49 -16.42
C LEU A 67 -5.92 5.81 -16.96
N GLY A 68 -6.60 5.04 -16.12
CA GLY A 68 -7.85 4.38 -16.50
C GLY A 68 -8.96 5.36 -16.87
N LEU A 69 -9.04 6.51 -16.20
CA LEU A 69 -9.99 7.58 -16.56
C LEU A 69 -9.63 8.23 -17.90
N LYS A 70 -8.34 8.46 -18.16
CA LYS A 70 -7.84 8.97 -19.45
C LYS A 70 -8.09 8.00 -20.61
N GLY A 71 -8.24 6.71 -20.31
CA GLY A 71 -8.58 5.68 -21.29
C GLY A 71 -7.37 4.95 -21.87
N ASP A 72 -6.20 5.10 -21.26
CA ASP A 72 -4.99 4.32 -21.53
C ASP A 72 -5.02 2.96 -20.80
#